data_AF-S0FLI9-F1
#
_entry.id   AF-S0FLI9-F1
#
_cell.length_a   1.000
_cell.length_b   1.000
_cell.length_c   1.000
_cell.angle_alpha   90.00
_cell.angle_beta   90.00
_cell.angle_gamma   90.00
#
_symmetry.space_group_name_H-M   'P 1'
#
loop_
_entity.id
_entity.type
_entity.pdbx_description
1 polymer ?
#
loop_
_entity_poly.entity_id
_entity_poly.type
_entity_poly.pdbx_seq_one_letter_code
_entity_poly.pdbx_strand_id
1 'polypeptide(L)' 'MPLTSKELMLIQDNISMCEDNIKYLQGCAQLAQDSQIKNLCNKLASDEKNNLQLLMKHIDTAAQ' A
#
# COMPACT_ATOMS: atom_id res chain seq x y z
N MET A 1 -9.09 21.38 6.69
CA MET A 1 -7.98 22.23 6.24
C MET A 1 -7.42 21.55 5.00
N PRO A 2 -7.30 22.24 3.86
CA PRO A 2 -6.76 21.64 2.65
C PRO A 2 -5.30 21.21 2.89
N LEU A 3 -4.90 20.08 2.31
CA LEU A 3 -3.51 19.64 2.36
C LEU A 3 -2.61 20.64 1.62
N THR A 4 -1.40 20.84 2.13
CA THR A 4 -0.36 21.52 1.38
C THR A 4 0.14 20.65 0.23
N SER A 5 0.76 21.27 -0.78
CA SER A 5 1.34 20.53 -1.91
C SER A 5 2.40 19.50 -1.48
N LYS A 6 3.15 19.78 -0.40
CA LYS A 6 4.14 18.83 0.13
C LYS A 6 3.49 17.62 0.77
N GLU A 7 2.42 17.82 1.53
CA GLU A 7 1.68 16.70 2.14
C GLU A 7 0.98 15.85 1.08
N LEU A 8 0.41 16.47 0.04
CA LEU A 8 -0.19 15.75 -1.08
C LEU A 8 0.84 14.88 -1.80
N MET A 9 2.02 15.43 -2.11
CA MET A 9 3.11 14.69 -2.75
C MET A 9 3.59 13.53 -1.87
N LEU A 10 3.74 13.74 -0.55
CA LEU A 10 4.11 12.67 0.38
C LEU A 10 3.08 11.54 0.40
N ILE A 11 1.78 11.85 0.37
CA ILE A 11 0.74 10.82 0.35
C ILE A 11 0.77 10.07 -0.99
N GLN A 12 0.97 10.76 -2.11
CA GLN A 12 1.11 10.14 -3.44
C GLN A 12 2.33 9.21 -3.50
N ASP A 13 3.48 9.61 -2.98
CA ASP A 13 4.68 8.77 -2.92
C ASP A 13 4.43 7.49 -2.09
N ASN A 14 3.74 7.61 -0.95
CA ASN A 14 3.38 6.47 -0.12
C ASN A 14 2.36 5.55 -0.80
N ILE A 15 1.42 6.10 -1.57
CA ILE A 15 0.49 5.32 -2.40
C ILE A 15 1.27 4.45 -3.40
N SER A 16 2.20 5.05 -4.16
CA SER A 16 3.03 4.31 -5.10
C SER A 16 3.87 3.24 -4.40
N MET A 17 4.40 3.53 -3.22
CA MET A 17 5.14 2.56 -2.43
C MET A 17 4.27 1.37 -1.99
N CYS A 18 3.05 1.61 -1.51
CA CYS A 18 2.12 0.54 -1.16
C CYS A 18 1.79 -0.33 -2.38
N GLU A 19 1.54 0.26 -3.55
CA GLU A 19 1.28 -0.49 -4.79
C GLU A 19 2.45 -1.40 -5.19
N ASP A 20 3.68 -0.89 -5.10
CA ASP A 20 4.87 -1.65 -5.44
C ASP A 20 5.17 -2.75 -4.41
N ASN A 21 4.95 -2.48 -3.11
CA ASN A 21 5.04 -3.48 -2.05
C ASN A 21 4.03 -4.61 -2.25
N ILE A 22 2.79 -4.30 -2.64
CA ILE A 22 1.76 -5.31 -2.93
C ILE A 22 2.24 -6.23 -4.06
N LYS A 23 2.72 -5.67 -5.17
CA LYS A 23 3.24 -6.46 -6.32
C LYS A 23 4.43 -7.31 -5.90
N TYR A 24 5.38 -6.72 -5.17
CA TYR A 24 6.57 -7.43 -4.68
C TYR A 24 6.18 -8.62 -3.79
N LEU A 25 5.33 -8.40 -2.80
CA LEU A 25 4.88 -9.44 -1.87
C LEU A 25 4.09 -10.54 -2.57
N GLN A 26 3.23 -10.20 -3.54
CA GLN A 26 2.53 -11.18 -4.36
C GLN A 26 3.51 -12.00 -5.21
N GLY A 27 4.56 -11.38 -5.76
CA GLY A 27 5.64 -12.07 -6.46
C GLY A 27 6.39 -13.05 -5.54
N CYS A 28 6.76 -12.60 -4.33
CA CYS A 28 7.36 -13.48 -3.33
C CYS A 28 6.46 -14.66 -2.95
N ALA A 29 5.15 -14.42 -2.77
CA ALA A 29 4.19 -15.48 -2.46
C ALA A 29 4.12 -16.54 -3.57
N GLN A 30 4.21 -16.14 -4.83
CA GLN A 30 4.21 -17.06 -5.97
C GLN A 30 5.48 -17.90 -6.05
N LEU A 31 6.64 -17.32 -5.72
CA LEU A 31 7.93 -18.01 -5.73
C LEU A 31 8.18 -18.88 -4.49
N ALA A 32 7.50 -18.58 -3.39
CA ALA A 32 7.65 -19.32 -2.14
C ALA A 32 7.12 -20.75 -2.25
N GLN A 33 8.00 -21.72 -1.96
CA GLN A 33 7.65 -23.14 -1.83
C GLN A 33 7.09 -23.46 -0.44
N ASP A 34 7.58 -22.76 0.59
CA ASP A 34 7.09 -22.89 1.96
C ASP A 34 5.72 -22.22 2.14
N SER A 35 4.77 -22.95 2.71
CA SER A 35 3.38 -22.51 2.88
C SER A 35 3.23 -21.41 3.93
N GLN A 36 4.06 -21.38 4.96
CA GLN A 36 4.04 -20.33 5.98
C GLN A 36 4.54 -19.01 5.40
N ILE A 37 5.62 -19.07 4.60
CA ILE A 37 6.16 -17.89 3.90
C ILE A 37 5.14 -17.35 2.89
N LYS A 38 4.50 -18.21 2.09
CA LYS A 38 3.43 -17.81 1.17
C LYS A 38 2.29 -17.10 1.91
N ASN A 39 1.84 -17.66 3.02
CA ASN A 39 0.77 -17.06 3.82
C ASN A 39 1.19 -15.72 4.43
N LEU A 40 2.43 -15.59 4.89
CA LEU A 40 2.97 -14.34 5.41
C LEU A 40 2.99 -13.26 4.32
N CYS A 41 3.51 -13.56 3.13
CA CYS A 41 3.52 -12.62 2.00
C CYS A 41 2.11 -12.18 1.62
N ASN A 42 1.14 -13.10 1.57
CA ASN A 42 -0.25 -12.76 1.29
C ASN A 42 -0.87 -11.86 2.36
N LYS A 43 -0.57 -12.11 3.64
CA LYS A 43 -1.04 -11.27 4.75
C LYS A 43 -0.48 -9.85 4.64
N LEU A 44 0.84 -9.72 4.45
CA LEU A 44 1.50 -8.43 4.31
C LEU A 44 0.96 -7.65 3.10
N ALA A 45 0.71 -8.31 1.97
CA ALA A 45 0.11 -7.68 0.80
C ALA A 45 -1.32 -7.16 1.09
N SER A 46 -2.08 -7.88 1.93
CA SER A 46 -3.39 -7.41 2.39
C SER A 46 -3.28 -6.19 3.31
N ASP A 47 -2.29 -6.16 4.20
CA ASP A 47 -2.05 -5.03 5.09
C ASP A 47 -1.66 -3.77 4.29
N GLU A 48 -0.79 -3.91 3.30
CA GLU A 48 -0.45 -2.82 2.37
C GLU A 48 -1.67 -2.32 1.58
N LYS A 49 -2.58 -3.22 1.17
CA LYS A 49 -3.83 -2.82 0.50
C LYS A 49 -4.73 -2.00 1.43
N ASN A 50 -4.79 -2.33 2.72
CA ASN A 50 -5.54 -1.55 3.70
C ASN A 50 -4.91 -0.16 3.90
N ASN A 51 -3.58 -0.07 3.96
CA ASN A 51 -2.86 1.19 4.05
C ASN A 51 -3.12 2.08 2.82
N LEU A 52 -3.04 1.49 1.61
CA LEU A 52 -3.36 2.16 0.35
C LEU A 52 -4.76 2.79 0.40
N GLN A 53 -5.78 2.02 0.81
CA GLN A 53 -7.16 2.51 0.91
C GLN A 53 -7.29 3.68 1.90
N LEU A 54 -6.58 3.61 3.03
CA LEU A 54 -6.58 4.69 4.01
C LEU A 54 -5.94 5.98 3.44
N LEU A 55 -4.81 5.86 2.75
CA LEU A 55 -4.13 6.99 2.10
C LEU A 55 -4.99 7.62 1.01
N MET A 56 -5.64 6.82 0.17
CA MET A 56 -6.59 7.32 -0.83
C MET A 56 -7.73 8.11 -0.20
N LYS A 57 -8.31 7.60 0.91
CA LYS A 57 -9.36 8.31 1.65
C LYS A 57 -8.89 9.66 2.20
N HIS A 58 -7.63 9.77 2.62
CA HIS A 58 -7.06 11.04 3.07
C HIS A 58 -6.96 12.06 1.94
N ILE A 59 -6.63 11.64 0.71
CA ILE A 59 -6.67 12.52 -0.46
C ILE A 59 -8.11 12.98 -0.75
N ASP A 60 -9.07 12.06 -0.79
CA ASP A 60 -10.47 12.38 -1.10
C ASP A 60 -11.08 13.35 -0.09
N THR A 61 -10.78 13.15 1.21
CA THR A 61 -11.26 14.03 2.29
C THR A 61 -10.61 15.41 2.23
N ALA A 62 -9.36 15.50 1.77
CA ALA A 62 -8.63 16.76 1.66
C ALA A 62 -8.96 17.56 0.40
N ALA A 63 -9.54 16.92 -0.62
CA ALA A 63 -10.02 17.55 -1.84
C ALA A 63 -11.41 18.22 -1.68
N GLN A 64 -12.09 17.97 -0.55
CA GLN A 64 -13.37 18.57 -0.16
C GLN A 64 -13.16 19.78 0.75
#